data_AF-A0A9E4SVR7-F1
#
_entry.id   AF-A0A9E4SVR7-F1
#
_cell.length_a   1.000
_cell.length_b   1.000
_cell.length_c   1.000
_cell.angle_alpha   90.00
_cell.angle_beta   90.00
_cell.angle_gamma   90.00
#
_symmetry.space_group_name_H-M   'P 1'
#
loop_
_entity.id
_entity.type
_entity.pdbx_description
1 polymer ?
#
loop_
_entity_poly.entity_id
_entity_poly.type
_entity_poly.pdbx_seq_one_letter_code
_entity_poly.pdbx_strand_id
1 'polypeptide(L)'
;MSGPPAATDTLGGIKVAAQRRLEDARKGKTRFTVQVGHCSESVGATQIALSLAESLPPNSYLTIAGCDGACHNAPQVVVTDSMGGQRLYVGVTTENFRDVFEESKGLVPGDSPFLNNQHRVVLQGCGDLEATDVDEYLAGGGYEGLARALSGSPEEVIEEVKASGLRGRGGAYFPVALKWQGARAIDTGPRYLVVNCEEGEPGLFKDRHIMEGL
;
A
#
# COMPACT_ATOMS: atom_id res chain seq x y z
N MET A 1 -31.66 -9.92 23.98
CA MET A 1 -30.87 -10.24 22.78
C MET A 1 -29.85 -9.14 22.64
N SER A 2 -28.55 -9.42 22.80
CA SER A 2 -27.51 -8.42 22.56
C SER A 2 -27.55 -8.03 21.08
N GLY A 3 -27.56 -6.73 20.78
CA GLY A 3 -27.49 -6.24 19.41
C GLY A 3 -26.20 -6.71 18.70
N PRO A 4 -26.11 -6.53 17.37
CA PRO A 4 -24.88 -6.84 16.64
C PRO A 4 -23.70 -6.07 17.26
N PRO A 5 -22.50 -6.68 17.29
CA PRO A 5 -21.30 -6.03 17.82
C PRO A 5 -20.98 -4.76 17.03
N ALA A 6 -20.33 -3.79 17.68
CA ALA A 6 -19.88 -2.57 17.01
C ALA A 6 -18.93 -2.92 15.83
N ALA A 7 -18.92 -2.09 14.79
CA ALA A 7 -18.09 -2.34 13.61
C ALA A 7 -16.60 -2.38 13.98
N THR A 8 -16.18 -1.60 14.97
CA THR A 8 -14.82 -1.61 15.54
C THR A 8 -14.46 -2.94 16.19
N ASP A 9 -15.37 -3.53 16.97
CA ASP A 9 -15.13 -4.82 17.64
C ASP A 9 -15.04 -5.95 16.63
N THR A 10 -15.91 -5.91 15.62
CA THR A 10 -15.91 -6.86 14.51
C THR A 10 -14.59 -6.79 13.72
N LEU A 11 -14.14 -5.58 13.36
CA LEU A 11 -12.87 -5.38 12.68
C LEU A 11 -11.69 -5.85 13.54
N GLY A 12 -11.71 -5.61 14.85
CA GLY A 12 -10.68 -6.06 15.77
C GLY A 12 -10.47 -7.58 15.72
N GLY A 13 -11.56 -8.35 15.75
CA GLY A 13 -11.50 -9.80 15.59
C GLY A 13 -10.95 -10.25 14.23
N ILE A 14 -11.39 -9.60 13.14
CA ILE A 14 -10.91 -9.88 11.78
C ILE A 14 -9.41 -9.58 11.65
N LYS A 15 -8.94 -8.45 12.18
CA LYS A 15 -7.54 -8.03 12.17
C LYS A 15 -6.64 -9.02 12.92
N VAL A 16 -7.05 -9.46 14.12
CA VAL A 16 -6.29 -10.48 14.88
C VAL A 16 -6.19 -11.79 14.10
N ALA A 17 -7.28 -12.21 13.44
CA ALA A 17 -7.27 -13.42 12.64
C ALA A 17 -6.34 -13.28 11.41
N ALA A 18 -6.32 -12.12 10.75
CA ALA A 18 -5.41 -11.82 9.64
C ALA A 18 -3.94 -11.85 10.08
N GLN A 19 -3.62 -11.15 11.18
CA GLN A 19 -2.27 -11.15 11.76
C GLN A 19 -1.77 -12.57 12.05
N ARG A 20 -2.62 -13.41 12.65
CA ARG A 20 -2.26 -14.81 12.92
C ARG A 20 -1.98 -15.60 11.65
N ARG A 21 -2.79 -15.45 10.60
CA ARG A 21 -2.57 -16.14 9.30
C ARG A 21 -1.24 -15.71 8.68
N LEU A 22 -0.93 -14.42 8.70
CA LEU A 22 0.33 -13.88 8.20
C LEU A 22 1.52 -14.38 9.02
N GLU A 23 1.44 -14.35 10.35
CA GLU A 23 2.47 -14.88 11.24
C GLU A 23 2.73 -16.36 10.96
N ASP A 24 1.68 -17.18 10.93
CA ASP A 24 1.79 -18.62 10.65
C ASP A 24 2.42 -18.89 9.26
N ALA A 25 2.09 -18.06 8.26
CA ALA A 25 2.61 -18.20 6.90
C ALA A 25 4.07 -17.73 6.74
N ARG A 26 4.52 -16.75 7.54
CA ARG A 26 5.77 -15.99 7.30
C ARG A 26 6.83 -16.20 8.37
N LYS A 27 6.47 -16.72 9.54
CA LYS A 27 7.38 -16.85 10.69
C LYS A 27 8.65 -17.60 10.33
N GLY A 28 9.78 -16.98 10.63
CA GLY A 28 11.11 -17.54 10.39
C GLY A 28 11.54 -17.57 8.93
N LYS A 29 10.75 -17.01 8.00
CA LYS A 29 11.08 -16.98 6.56
C LYS A 29 11.72 -15.66 6.15
N THR A 30 12.59 -15.71 5.15
CA THR A 30 13.08 -14.52 4.45
C THR A 30 12.04 -14.07 3.42
N ARG A 31 11.73 -12.77 3.40
CA ARG A 31 10.86 -12.16 2.39
C ARG A 31 11.70 -11.54 1.29
N PHE A 32 11.36 -11.84 0.04
CA PHE A 32 11.82 -11.13 -1.14
C PHE A 32 10.65 -10.28 -1.64
N THR A 33 10.81 -8.96 -1.68
CA THR A 33 9.78 -8.04 -2.16
C THR A 33 10.23 -7.46 -3.49
N VAL A 34 9.45 -7.68 -4.55
CA VAL A 34 9.66 -7.03 -5.85
C VAL A 34 8.59 -5.97 -6.01
N GLN A 35 9.00 -4.74 -6.31
CA GLN A 35 8.06 -3.64 -6.49
C GLN A 35 7.62 -3.53 -7.94
N VAL A 36 6.33 -3.79 -8.17
CA VAL A 36 5.70 -3.78 -9.48
C VAL A 36 4.64 -2.68 -9.50
N GLY A 37 4.85 -1.73 -10.39
CA GLY A 37 3.85 -0.76 -10.85
C GLY A 37 4.11 -0.48 -12.32
N HIS A 38 3.24 0.26 -12.98
CA HIS A 38 3.31 0.42 -14.44
C HIS A 38 4.65 1.00 -14.94
N CYS A 39 5.30 1.86 -14.14
CA CYS A 39 6.65 2.34 -14.47
C CYS A 39 7.72 1.24 -14.36
N SER A 40 7.72 0.44 -13.30
CA SER A 40 8.74 -0.58 -13.09
C SER A 40 8.52 -1.81 -13.99
N GLU A 41 7.27 -2.09 -14.36
CA GLU A 41 6.93 -3.08 -15.38
C GLU A 41 7.56 -2.76 -16.73
N SER A 42 7.58 -1.47 -17.13
CA SER A 42 8.18 -1.06 -18.41
C SER A 42 9.71 -1.27 -18.49
N VAL A 43 10.36 -1.48 -17.35
CA VAL A 43 11.80 -1.81 -17.24
C VAL A 43 12.04 -3.25 -16.76
N GLY A 44 11.03 -4.11 -16.79
CA GLY A 44 11.17 -5.56 -16.60
C GLY A 44 10.92 -6.11 -15.19
N ALA A 45 10.37 -5.32 -14.27
CA ALA A 45 10.15 -5.76 -12.88
C ALA A 45 9.28 -7.02 -12.77
N THR A 46 8.28 -7.17 -13.64
CA THR A 46 7.41 -8.37 -13.68
C THR A 46 8.23 -9.63 -14.00
N GLN A 47 9.16 -9.56 -14.95
CA GLN A 47 10.04 -10.68 -15.30
C GLN A 47 10.97 -11.04 -14.15
N ILE A 48 11.43 -10.06 -13.37
CA ILE A 48 12.21 -10.31 -12.15
C ILE A 48 11.37 -11.04 -11.10
N ALA A 49 10.14 -10.60 -10.86
CA ALA A 49 9.22 -11.28 -9.93
C ALA A 49 8.98 -12.74 -10.33
N LEU A 50 8.71 -13.01 -11.62
CA LEU A 50 8.54 -14.37 -12.13
C LEU A 50 9.83 -15.22 -11.97
N SER A 51 10.99 -14.65 -12.31
CA SER A 51 12.27 -15.35 -12.19
C SER A 51 12.60 -15.71 -10.73
N LEU A 52 12.29 -14.80 -9.80
CA LEU A 52 12.45 -15.04 -8.37
C LEU A 52 11.47 -16.11 -7.88
N ALA A 53 10.19 -16.05 -8.26
CA ALA A 53 9.17 -17.01 -7.86
C ALA A 53 9.57 -18.46 -8.16
N GLU A 54 10.25 -18.70 -9.29
CA GLU A 54 10.72 -20.04 -9.70
C GLU A 54 12.00 -20.49 -8.99
N SER A 55 12.75 -19.57 -8.37
CA SER A 55 14.12 -19.80 -7.91
C SER A 55 14.36 -19.45 -6.43
N LEU A 56 13.30 -19.17 -5.68
CA LEU A 56 13.39 -18.76 -4.28
C LEU A 56 14.20 -19.77 -3.44
N PRO A 57 15.08 -19.29 -2.55
CA PRO A 57 15.76 -20.15 -1.58
C PRO A 57 14.76 -20.88 -0.67
N PRO A 58 15.14 -22.03 -0.09
CA PRO A 58 14.34 -22.67 0.95
C PRO A 58 14.03 -21.71 2.09
N ASN A 59 12.87 -21.88 2.73
CA ASN A 59 12.45 -21.04 3.85
C ASN A 59 12.36 -19.54 3.51
N SER A 60 11.90 -19.23 2.30
CA SER A 60 11.62 -17.86 1.86
C SER A 60 10.26 -17.75 1.16
N TYR A 61 9.83 -16.53 0.90
CA TYR A 61 8.62 -16.23 0.12
C TYR A 61 8.82 -14.94 -0.68
N LEU A 62 8.04 -14.81 -1.75
CA LEU A 62 7.98 -13.62 -2.59
C LEU A 62 6.74 -12.80 -2.22
N THR A 63 6.89 -11.48 -2.21
CA THR A 63 5.82 -10.49 -2.12
C THR A 63 5.93 -9.60 -3.36
N ILE A 64 4.84 -9.45 -4.10
CA ILE A 64 4.76 -8.47 -5.20
C ILE A 64 4.10 -7.22 -4.63
N ALA A 65 4.91 -6.21 -4.32
CA ALA A 65 4.44 -4.99 -3.70
C ALA A 65 4.19 -3.89 -4.74
N GLY A 66 3.37 -2.90 -4.36
CA GLY A 66 3.25 -1.65 -5.11
C GLY A 66 4.58 -0.90 -5.25
N CYS A 67 4.68 0.00 -6.22
CA CYS A 67 5.83 0.90 -6.36
C CYS A 67 5.91 1.90 -5.19
N ASP A 68 7.10 2.08 -4.60
CA ASP A 68 7.34 3.08 -3.53
C ASP A 68 7.54 4.52 -4.04
N GLY A 69 7.58 4.72 -5.36
CA GLY A 69 7.80 6.00 -6.04
C GLY A 69 9.27 6.32 -6.32
N ALA A 70 10.23 5.51 -5.89
CA ALA A 70 11.64 5.64 -6.25
C ALA A 70 11.91 5.06 -7.65
N CYS A 71 11.23 5.60 -8.67
CA CYS A 71 11.26 5.06 -10.04
C CYS A 71 12.68 4.90 -10.63
N HIS A 72 13.65 5.68 -10.16
CA HIS A 72 15.06 5.61 -10.58
C HIS A 72 15.78 4.33 -10.12
N ASN A 73 15.24 3.61 -9.13
CA ASN A 73 15.79 2.36 -8.63
C ASN A 73 15.26 1.12 -9.35
N ALA A 74 14.17 1.25 -10.11
CA ALA A 74 13.50 0.11 -10.73
C ALA A 74 14.34 -0.55 -11.85
N PRO A 75 14.32 -1.89 -11.99
CA PRO A 75 13.73 -2.85 -11.06
C PRO A 75 14.50 -2.96 -9.75
N GLN A 76 13.77 -3.04 -8.63
CA GLN A 76 14.34 -3.19 -7.31
C GLN A 76 13.74 -4.36 -6.54
N VAL A 77 14.57 -4.97 -5.70
CA VAL A 77 14.22 -6.09 -4.83
C VAL A 77 14.64 -5.76 -3.41
N VAL A 78 13.70 -5.82 -2.47
CA VAL A 78 13.98 -5.68 -1.04
C VAL A 78 13.98 -7.05 -0.41
N VAL A 79 15.08 -7.42 0.24
CA VAL A 79 15.19 -8.66 1.01
C VAL A 79 15.05 -8.33 2.48
N THR A 80 14.04 -8.90 3.13
CA THR A 80 13.84 -8.81 4.59
C THR A 80 14.13 -10.17 5.21
N ASP A 81 15.17 -10.26 6.05
CA ASP A 81 15.49 -11.50 6.75
C ASP A 81 14.48 -11.82 7.87
N SER A 82 14.58 -13.02 8.45
CA SER A 82 13.69 -13.47 9.52
C SER A 82 13.78 -12.68 10.83
N MET A 83 14.83 -11.86 10.99
CA MET A 83 15.05 -10.97 12.13
C MET A 83 14.59 -9.54 11.84
N GLY A 84 14.10 -9.26 10.63
CA GLY A 84 13.65 -7.94 10.18
C GLY A 84 14.74 -7.07 9.55
N GLY A 85 15.96 -7.58 9.36
CA GLY A 85 17.01 -6.87 8.65
C GLY A 85 16.66 -6.71 7.17
N GLN A 86 16.73 -5.48 6.65
CA GLN A 86 16.37 -5.16 5.28
C GLN A 86 17.59 -4.80 4.43
N ARG A 87 17.59 -5.28 3.19
CA ARG A 87 18.58 -4.96 2.15
C ARG A 87 17.87 -4.63 0.85
N LEU A 88 18.18 -3.47 0.28
CA LEU A 88 17.63 -3.02 -1.00
C LEU A 88 18.62 -3.34 -2.12
N TYR A 89 18.18 -4.00 -3.17
CA TYR A 89 18.95 -4.25 -4.39
C TYR A 89 18.30 -3.49 -5.53
N VAL A 90 19.08 -2.66 -6.24
CA VAL A 90 18.60 -1.80 -7.34
C VAL A 90 19.24 -2.23 -8.66
N GLY A 91 18.57 -1.95 -9.78
CA GLY A 91 19.08 -2.32 -11.12
C GLY A 91 19.15 -3.83 -11.32
N VAL A 92 18.21 -4.57 -10.74
CA VAL A 92 18.13 -6.02 -10.85
C VAL A 92 17.63 -6.40 -12.25
N THR A 93 18.31 -7.34 -12.89
CA THR A 93 18.02 -7.84 -14.24
C THR A 93 17.81 -9.35 -14.24
N THR A 94 17.30 -9.89 -15.35
CA THR A 94 17.11 -11.35 -15.53
C THR A 94 18.41 -12.14 -15.52
N GLU A 95 19.55 -11.49 -15.73
CA GLU A 95 20.87 -12.10 -15.73
C GLU A 95 21.48 -12.16 -14.32
N ASN A 96 21.17 -11.18 -13.46
CA ASN A 96 21.79 -11.03 -12.14
C ASN A 96 20.82 -11.23 -10.95
N PHE A 97 19.55 -11.54 -11.19
CA PHE A 97 18.55 -11.63 -10.10
C PHE A 97 18.93 -12.60 -8.98
N ARG A 98 19.73 -13.63 -9.26
CA ARG A 98 20.19 -14.60 -8.25
C ARG A 98 21.19 -13.99 -7.26
N ASP A 99 21.83 -12.88 -7.62
CA ASP A 99 22.79 -12.21 -6.74
C ASP A 99 22.11 -11.63 -5.50
N VAL A 100 20.79 -11.38 -5.53
CA VAL A 100 20.03 -10.94 -4.34
C VAL A 100 19.92 -12.01 -3.26
N PHE A 101 20.26 -13.27 -3.56
CA PHE A 101 20.29 -14.37 -2.58
C PHE A 101 21.54 -14.36 -1.72
N GLU A 102 22.62 -13.73 -2.19
CA GLU A 102 23.92 -13.73 -1.54
C GLU A 102 24.30 -12.29 -1.12
N GLU A 103 24.74 -12.09 0.11
CA GLU A 103 25.14 -10.75 0.61
C GLU A 103 26.34 -10.15 -0.13
N SER A 104 27.13 -10.97 -0.84
CA SER A 104 28.49 -10.62 -1.27
C SER A 104 28.70 -10.49 -2.79
N LYS A 105 27.67 -10.65 -3.63
CA LYS A 105 27.83 -10.71 -5.10
C LYS A 105 27.30 -9.49 -5.85
N GLY A 106 28.01 -8.36 -5.73
CA GLY A 106 28.04 -7.34 -6.78
C GLY A 106 26.86 -6.36 -6.87
N LEU A 107 25.67 -6.68 -6.36
CA LEU A 107 24.61 -5.70 -6.18
C LEU A 107 24.83 -4.95 -4.84
N VAL A 108 25.09 -3.65 -4.93
CA VAL A 108 25.32 -2.80 -3.76
C VAL A 108 23.97 -2.57 -3.06
N PRO A 109 23.88 -2.78 -1.73
CA PRO A 109 22.71 -2.34 -0.97
C PRO A 109 22.44 -0.86 -1.27
N GLY A 110 21.29 -0.55 -1.87
CA GLY A 110 20.88 0.82 -2.10
C GLY A 110 20.63 1.53 -0.77
N ASP A 111 21.11 2.76 -0.63
CA ASP A 111 20.57 3.68 0.36
C ASP A 111 19.30 4.31 -0.25
N SER A 112 18.27 4.59 0.56
CA SER A 112 17.10 5.33 0.09
C SER A 112 16.95 6.68 0.82
N PRO A 113 17.94 7.61 0.69
CA PRO A 113 17.78 8.98 1.18
C PRO A 113 16.54 9.66 0.59
N PHE A 114 16.11 9.20 -0.58
CA PHE A 114 14.91 9.66 -1.28
C PHE A 114 13.66 9.58 -0.39
N LEU A 115 13.50 8.49 0.37
CA LEU A 115 12.32 8.28 1.23
C LEU A 115 12.47 8.84 2.64
N ASN A 116 13.71 8.99 3.14
CA ASN A 116 13.99 9.33 4.55
C ASN A 116 13.37 10.65 5.04
N ASN A 117 13.17 11.62 4.15
CA ASN A 117 12.59 12.94 4.49
C ASN A 117 11.13 13.10 4.07
N GLN A 118 10.42 12.00 3.79
CA GLN A 118 9.01 12.02 3.37
C GLN A 118 8.08 11.61 4.51
N HIS A 119 6.96 12.32 4.66
CA HIS A 119 5.86 11.90 5.51
C HIS A 119 4.75 11.28 4.64
N ARG A 120 4.75 9.94 4.56
CA ARG A 120 3.89 9.17 3.66
C ARG A 120 2.59 8.79 4.35
N VAL A 121 1.56 9.65 4.27
CA VAL A 121 0.24 9.37 4.85
C VAL A 121 -0.60 8.48 3.94
N VAL A 122 -0.84 8.93 2.70
CA VAL A 122 -1.68 8.17 1.76
C VAL A 122 -0.92 6.97 1.20
N LEU A 123 0.37 7.15 0.89
CA LEU A 123 1.23 6.10 0.33
C LEU A 123 1.86 5.22 1.41
N GLN A 124 1.29 5.17 2.62
CA GLN A 124 1.77 4.31 3.69
C GLN A 124 1.53 2.85 3.28
N GLY A 125 2.61 2.07 3.13
CA GLY A 125 2.54 0.67 2.71
C GLY A 125 2.98 0.41 1.26
N CYS A 126 2.92 1.40 0.35
CA CYS A 126 3.44 1.20 -1.01
C CYS A 126 4.94 0.87 -0.95
N GLY A 127 5.37 -0.13 -1.71
CA GLY A 127 6.74 -0.64 -1.68
C GLY A 127 6.97 -1.82 -0.75
N ASP A 128 6.04 -2.08 0.17
CA ASP A 128 6.16 -3.11 1.19
C ASP A 128 4.99 -4.11 1.15
N LEU A 129 3.77 -3.60 0.96
CA LEU A 129 2.55 -4.40 0.95
C LEU A 129 2.21 -4.95 -0.44
N GLU A 130 1.70 -6.17 -0.48
CA GLU A 130 1.02 -6.74 -1.64
C GLU A 130 -0.41 -6.21 -1.70
N ALA A 131 -0.69 -5.33 -2.68
CA ALA A 131 -1.96 -4.61 -2.80
C ALA A 131 -3.20 -5.52 -2.97
N THR A 132 -3.00 -6.81 -3.28
CA THR A 132 -4.09 -7.79 -3.43
C THR A 132 -4.26 -8.70 -2.21
N ASP A 133 -3.38 -8.61 -1.21
CA ASP A 133 -3.48 -9.37 0.03
C ASP A 133 -4.25 -8.56 1.09
N VAL A 134 -5.52 -8.95 1.27
CA VAL A 134 -6.41 -8.31 2.25
C VAL A 134 -5.92 -8.49 3.69
N ASP A 135 -5.21 -9.58 4.00
CA ASP A 135 -4.73 -9.83 5.36
C ASP A 135 -3.60 -8.85 5.70
N GLU A 136 -2.70 -8.57 4.75
CA GLU A 136 -1.68 -7.54 4.91
C GLU A 136 -2.31 -6.17 5.14
N TYR A 137 -3.30 -5.80 4.32
CA TYR A 137 -4.00 -4.53 4.46
C TYR A 137 -4.66 -4.40 5.84
N LEU A 138 -5.37 -5.44 6.30
CA LEU A 138 -5.99 -5.50 7.63
C LEU A 138 -4.96 -5.41 8.76
N ALA A 139 -3.86 -6.16 8.67
CA ALA A 139 -2.79 -6.15 9.67
C ALA A 139 -2.15 -4.75 9.79
N GLY A 140 -2.01 -4.04 8.66
CA GLY A 140 -1.55 -2.66 8.59
C GLY A 140 -2.53 -1.60 9.10
N GLY A 141 -3.74 -1.98 9.56
CA GLY A 141 -4.77 -1.03 10.02
C GLY A 141 -5.75 -0.58 8.94
N GLY A 142 -5.75 -1.26 7.79
CA GLY A 142 -6.78 -1.13 6.77
C GLY A 142 -8.18 -1.28 7.35
N TYR A 143 -9.13 -0.53 6.79
CA TYR A 143 -10.53 -0.44 7.23
C TYR A 143 -10.79 0.14 8.63
N GLU A 144 -9.79 0.51 9.43
CA GLU A 144 -10.04 1.12 10.75
C GLU A 144 -10.85 2.42 10.65
N GLY A 145 -10.53 3.27 9.67
CA GLY A 145 -11.33 4.48 9.38
C GLY A 145 -12.77 4.16 8.98
N LEU A 146 -12.98 3.10 8.19
CA LEU A 146 -14.32 2.66 7.79
C LEU A 146 -15.11 2.14 8.99
N ALA A 147 -14.50 1.31 9.84
CA ALA A 147 -15.15 0.80 11.04
C ALA A 147 -15.55 1.92 12.01
N ARG A 148 -14.71 2.94 12.18
CA ARG A 148 -15.06 4.14 12.96
C ARG A 148 -16.23 4.89 12.32
N ALA A 149 -16.18 5.14 11.02
CA ALA A 149 -17.24 5.85 10.30
C ALA A 149 -18.60 5.12 10.37
N LEU A 150 -18.60 3.79 10.29
CA LEU A 150 -19.80 2.96 10.42
C LEU A 150 -20.35 2.87 11.85
N SER A 151 -19.53 3.19 12.86
CA SER A 151 -19.93 3.20 14.26
C SER A 151 -20.48 4.55 14.72
N GLY A 152 -20.36 5.59 13.89
CA GLY A 152 -20.88 6.93 14.14
C GLY A 152 -21.97 7.35 13.16
N SER A 153 -22.38 8.61 13.28
CA SER A 153 -23.31 9.27 12.37
C SER A 153 -22.58 9.89 11.17
N PRO A 154 -23.27 10.06 10.02
CA PRO A 154 -22.71 10.80 8.88
C PRO A 154 -22.24 12.22 9.25
N GLU A 155 -22.93 12.86 10.19
CA GLU A 155 -22.62 14.22 10.65
C GLU A 155 -21.31 14.26 11.44
N GLU A 156 -21.05 13.26 12.29
CA GLU A 156 -19.76 13.11 13.00
C GLU A 156 -18.60 12.89 12.02
N VAL A 157 -18.79 12.05 10.99
CA VAL A 157 -17.79 11.83 9.94
C VAL A 157 -17.46 13.13 9.20
N ILE A 158 -18.47 13.93 8.88
CA ILE A 158 -18.29 15.22 8.22
C ILE A 158 -17.51 16.19 9.11
N GLU A 159 -17.82 16.27 10.40
CA GLU A 159 -17.10 17.15 11.32
C GLU A 159 -15.65 16.69 11.56
N GLU A 160 -15.37 15.38 11.58
CA GLU A 160 -13.99 14.86 11.62
C GLU A 160 -13.20 15.29 10.37
N VAL A 161 -13.78 15.15 9.17
CA VAL A 161 -13.14 15.62 7.93
C VAL A 161 -12.96 17.13 7.91
N LYS A 162 -13.91 17.89 8.47
CA LYS A 162 -13.80 19.34 8.60
C LYS A 162 -12.66 19.74 9.54
N ALA A 163 -12.56 19.08 10.70
CA ALA A 163 -11.49 19.29 11.68
C ALA A 163 -10.11 18.96 11.10
N SER A 164 -10.01 17.97 10.20
CA SER A 164 -8.76 17.65 9.49
C SER A 164 -8.28 18.74 8.52
N GLY A 165 -9.17 19.65 8.11
CA GLY A 165 -8.87 20.67 7.11
C GLY A 165 -8.66 20.13 5.69
N LEU A 166 -9.11 18.90 5.39
CA LEU A 166 -8.92 18.26 4.09
C LEU A 166 -9.50 19.08 2.94
N ARG A 167 -8.67 19.29 1.92
CA ARG A 167 -9.02 19.98 0.67
C ARG A 167 -8.90 19.03 -0.52
N GLY A 168 -9.69 19.29 -1.56
CA GLY A 168 -9.66 18.52 -2.80
C GLY A 168 -8.25 18.50 -3.42
N ARG A 169 -7.77 17.30 -3.76
CA ARG A 169 -6.42 17.08 -4.31
C ARG A 169 -6.34 17.06 -5.83
N GLY A 170 -7.48 17.19 -6.53
CA GLY A 170 -7.56 17.35 -7.99
C GLY A 170 -7.42 18.80 -8.47
N GLY A 171 -6.59 19.62 -7.81
CA GLY A 171 -6.26 20.98 -8.27
C GLY A 171 -7.19 22.12 -7.81
N ALA A 172 -8.49 21.90 -7.63
CA ALA A 172 -9.42 22.97 -7.22
C ALA A 172 -9.29 23.40 -5.74
N TYR A 173 -8.65 22.59 -4.89
CA TYR A 173 -8.42 22.88 -3.45
C TYR A 173 -9.68 23.23 -2.62
N PHE A 174 -10.87 22.87 -3.10
CA PHE A 174 -12.14 23.12 -2.41
C PHE A 174 -12.22 22.30 -1.10
N PRO A 175 -12.73 22.86 0.02
CA PRO A 175 -12.89 22.12 1.27
C PRO A 175 -13.78 20.88 1.12
N VAL A 176 -13.25 19.69 1.45
CA VAL A 176 -13.98 18.43 1.25
C VAL A 176 -15.22 18.36 2.13
N ALA A 177 -15.10 18.75 3.39
CA ALA A 177 -16.24 18.74 4.32
C ALA A 177 -17.40 19.61 3.86
N LEU A 178 -17.12 20.80 3.30
CA LEU A 178 -18.18 21.68 2.78
C LEU A 178 -18.90 21.05 1.58
N LYS A 179 -18.16 20.36 0.70
CA LYS A 179 -18.75 19.62 -0.42
C LYS A 179 -19.67 18.50 0.09
N TRP A 180 -19.23 17.76 1.11
CA TRP A 180 -20.01 16.68 1.71
C TRP A 180 -21.25 17.19 2.45
N GLN A 181 -21.14 18.29 3.20
CA GLN A 181 -22.27 18.96 3.85
C GLN A 181 -23.33 19.41 2.83
N GLY A 182 -22.90 20.08 1.76
CA GLY A 182 -23.79 20.53 0.71
C GLY A 182 -24.51 19.37 0.02
N ALA A 183 -23.78 18.29 -0.29
CA ALA A 183 -24.38 17.08 -0.83
C ALA A 183 -25.40 16.49 0.16
N ARG A 184 -25.03 16.32 1.43
CA ARG A 184 -25.86 15.75 2.49
C ARG A 184 -27.18 16.50 2.69
N ALA A 185 -27.17 17.83 2.63
CA ALA A 185 -28.36 18.67 2.85
C ALA A 185 -29.48 18.51 1.80
N ILE A 186 -29.22 17.82 0.68
CA ILE A 186 -30.22 17.59 -0.37
C ILE A 186 -31.05 16.33 -0.04
N ASP A 187 -32.32 16.50 0.34
CA ASP A 187 -33.20 15.40 0.78
C ASP A 187 -33.96 14.68 -0.35
N THR A 188 -33.59 14.92 -1.61
CA THR A 188 -34.30 14.41 -2.78
C THR A 188 -33.43 13.53 -3.66
N GLY A 189 -33.95 12.36 -4.03
CA GLY A 189 -33.35 11.48 -5.04
C GLY A 189 -32.17 10.63 -4.55
N PRO A 190 -31.64 9.74 -5.42
CA PRO A 190 -30.46 8.95 -5.11
C PRO A 190 -29.21 9.83 -5.02
N ARG A 191 -28.25 9.38 -4.22
CA ARG A 191 -26.94 10.03 -4.04
C ARG A 191 -25.85 9.18 -4.67
N TYR A 192 -24.85 9.84 -5.24
CA TYR A 192 -23.73 9.18 -5.91
C TYR A 192 -22.40 9.69 -5.36
N LEU A 193 -21.46 8.77 -5.17
CA LEU A 193 -20.05 9.08 -4.96
C LEU A 193 -19.32 8.76 -6.26
N VAL A 194 -18.69 9.77 -6.85
CA VAL A 194 -17.84 9.59 -8.04
C VAL A 194 -16.41 9.81 -7.63
N VAL A 195 -15.58 8.79 -7.83
CA VAL A 195 -14.12 8.89 -7.66
C VAL A 195 -13.56 9.25 -9.03
N ASN A 196 -12.98 10.45 -9.15
CA ASN A 196 -12.31 10.86 -10.37
C ASN A 196 -10.85 10.38 -10.31
N CYS A 197 -10.50 9.43 -11.16
CA CYS A 197 -9.14 8.92 -11.36
C CYS A 197 -8.55 9.34 -12.71
N GLU A 198 -9.17 10.30 -13.39
CA GLU A 198 -8.61 10.88 -14.61
C GLU A 198 -7.42 11.77 -14.21
N GLU A 199 -6.22 11.27 -14.52
CA GLU A 199 -4.92 11.90 -14.26
C GLU A 199 -4.27 12.25 -15.61
N GLY A 200 -4.88 13.22 -16.31
CA GLY A 200 -4.49 13.58 -17.68
C GLY A 200 -3.30 14.54 -17.77
N GLU A 201 -2.86 15.13 -16.67
CA GLU A 201 -1.77 16.10 -16.69
C GLU A 201 -0.39 15.43 -16.89
N PRO A 202 0.41 15.87 -17.88
CA PRO A 202 1.75 15.33 -18.10
C PRO A 202 2.63 15.42 -16.85
N GLY A 203 3.22 14.29 -16.47
CA GLY A 203 4.11 14.18 -15.32
C GLY A 203 3.41 13.92 -13.97
N LEU A 204 2.08 13.80 -13.94
CA LEU A 204 1.36 13.30 -12.77
C LEU A 204 1.13 11.79 -12.87
N PHE A 205 1.34 11.11 -11.75
CA PHE A 205 1.15 9.66 -11.59
C PHE A 205 0.77 9.28 -10.15
N LYS A 206 0.28 10.26 -9.37
CA LYS A 206 -0.05 10.09 -7.93
C LYS A 206 -1.28 9.19 -7.76
N ASP A 207 -2.29 9.33 -8.62
CA ASP A 207 -3.53 8.58 -8.49
C ASP A 207 -3.29 7.14 -8.95
N ARG A 208 -2.54 6.99 -10.05
CA ARG A 208 -2.01 5.69 -10.48
C ARG A 208 -1.28 4.97 -9.36
N HIS A 209 -0.35 5.63 -8.66
CA HIS A 209 0.39 5.01 -7.54
C HIS A 209 -0.52 4.55 -6.40
N ILE A 210 -1.59 5.30 -6.10
CA ILE A 210 -2.57 4.90 -5.07
C ILE A 210 -3.36 3.68 -5.52
N MET A 211 -3.75 3.61 -6.81
CA MET A 211 -4.54 2.50 -7.34
C MET A 211 -3.74 1.21 -7.56
N GLU A 212 -2.45 1.33 -7.88
CA GLU A 212 -1.58 0.19 -8.12
C GLU A 212 -0.94 -0.34 -6.83
N GLY A 213 -0.72 0.52 -5.83
CA GLY A 213 0.21 0.24 -4.75
C GLY A 213 -0.36 0.06 -3.35
N LEU A 214 -1.68 0.08 -3.18
CA LEU A 214 -2.39 -0.11 -1.90
C LEU A 214 -3.59 -1.02 -2.05
#